data_AF-A0A1B1UC75-F1
#
_entry.id   AF-A0A1B1UC75-F1
#
_cell.length_a   1.000
_cell.length_b   1.000
_cell.length_c   1.000
_cell.angle_alpha   90.00
_cell.angle_beta   90.00
_cell.angle_gamma   90.00
#
_symmetry.space_group_name_H-M   'P 1'
#
loop_
_entity.id
_entity.type
_entity.pdbx_description
1 polymer ?
#
loop_
_entity_poly.entity_id
_entity_poly.type
_entity_poly.pdbx_seq_one_letter_code
_entity_poly.pdbx_strand_id
1 'polypeptide(L)' 'MLTADLMVDDVMRRWPSTIRVFLDFRMRCVGCPIATFHSIDEACDEHSVDAAAFLSKLQDTVKAAA' A
#
# COMPACT_ATOMS: atom_id res chain seq x y z
N MET A 1 -12.37 -3.91 4.59
CA MET A 1 -11.69 -2.80 5.30
C MET A 1 -10.21 -2.92 4.97
N LEU A 2 -9.53 -1.82 4.63
CA LEU A 2 -8.10 -1.83 4.31
C LEU A 2 -7.32 -1.61 5.61
N THR A 3 -6.47 -2.56 5.97
CA THR A 3 -5.67 -2.62 7.21
C THR A 3 -4.20 -2.90 6.89
N ALA A 4 -3.30 -2.61 7.83
CA ALA A 4 -1.85 -2.65 7.58
C ALA A 4 -1.26 -4.07 7.48
N ASP A 5 -1.99 -5.08 7.95
CA ASP A 5 -1.65 -6.51 7.89
C ASP A 5 -1.92 -7.14 6.51
N LEU A 6 -2.62 -6.43 5.61
CA LEU A 6 -2.86 -6.92 4.25
C LEU A 6 -1.56 -6.92 3.44
N MET A 7 -1.44 -7.89 2.54
CA MET A 7 -0.31 -7.95 1.61
C MET A 7 -0.35 -6.79 0.61
N VAL A 8 0.83 -6.25 0.32
CA VAL A 8 0.98 -5.13 -0.61
C VAL A 8 0.39 -5.45 -1.99
N ASP A 9 0.66 -6.65 -2.52
CA ASP A 9 0.12 -7.09 -3.81
C ASP A 9 -1.40 -7.24 -3.79
N ASP A 10 -1.97 -7.81 -2.71
CA ASP A 10 -3.43 -7.95 -2.56
C ASP A 10 -4.13 -6.60 -2.55
N VAL A 11 -3.55 -5.61 -1.86
CA VAL A 11 -4.07 -4.24 -1.81
C VAL A 11 -4.08 -3.60 -3.20
N MET A 12 -2.98 -3.71 -3.96
CA MET A 12 -2.89 -3.14 -5.30
C MET A 12 -3.80 -3.86 -6.31
N ARG A 13 -3.97 -5.18 -6.20
CA ARG A 13 -4.89 -5.95 -7.07
C ARG A 13 -6.35 -5.64 -6.78
N ARG A 14 -6.72 -5.59 -5.49
CA ARG A 14 -8.09 -5.34 -5.06
C ARG A 14 -8.51 -3.89 -5.29
N TRP A 15 -7.58 -2.96 -5.15
CA TRP A 15 -7.82 -1.53 -5.34
C TRP A 15 -6.72 -0.90 -6.22
N PRO A 16 -6.81 -1.02 -7.55
CA PRO A 16 -5.78 -0.51 -8.46
C PRO A 16 -5.49 1.00 -8.33
N SER A 17 -6.45 1.79 -7.88
CA SER A 17 -6.25 3.23 -7.59
C SER A 17 -5.17 3.48 -6.52
N THR A 18 -4.94 2.52 -5.63
CA THR A 18 -3.89 2.62 -4.59
C THR A 18 -2.48 2.61 -5.15
N ILE A 19 -2.25 2.07 -6.36
CA ILE A 19 -0.93 2.05 -7.01
C ILE A 19 -0.33 3.47 -7.07
N ARG A 20 -1.17 4.49 -7.31
CA ARG A 20 -0.72 5.89 -7.31
C ARG A 20 -0.15 6.31 -5.95
N VAL A 21 -0.75 5.87 -4.86
CA VAL A 21 -0.27 6.15 -3.49
C VAL A 21 1.11 5.53 -3.26
N PHE A 22 1.31 4.27 -3.66
CA PHE A 22 2.64 3.62 -3.59
C PHE A 22 3.70 4.43 -4.36
N LEU A 23 3.36 4.90 -5.57
CA LEU A 23 4.27 5.70 -6.39
C LEU A 23 4.58 7.07 -5.75
N ASP A 24 3.56 7.75 -5.22
CA ASP A 24 3.69 9.08 -4.61
C ASP A 24 4.54 9.03 -3.32
N PHE A 25 4.42 7.95 -2.54
CA PHE A 25 5.24 7.68 -1.36
C PHE A 25 6.61 7.06 -1.70
N ARG A 26 6.96 6.93 -2.99
CA ARG A 26 8.22 6.33 -3.47
C ARG A 26 8.43 4.90 -2.98
N MET A 27 7.34 4.19 -2.67
CA MET A 27 7.38 2.76 -2.35
C MET A 27 7.81 1.99 -3.60
N ARG A 28 8.82 1.13 -3.48
CA ARG A 28 9.36 0.34 -4.60
C ARG A 28 8.61 -0.99 -4.79
N CYS A 29 7.40 -1.09 -4.23
CA CYS A 29 6.62 -2.31 -4.20
C CYS A 29 5.91 -2.60 -5.53
N VAL A 30 5.66 -1.57 -6.37
CA VAL A 30 4.94 -1.73 -7.63
C VAL A 30 5.77 -2.58 -8.60
N GLY A 31 5.26 -3.78 -8.93
CA GLY A 31 5.96 -4.74 -9.79
C GLY A 31 7.06 -5.54 -9.10
N CYS A 32 7.26 -5.37 -7.78
CA CYS A 32 8.21 -6.15 -7.02
C CYS A 32 7.64 -7.57 -6.79
N PRO A 33 8.37 -8.65 -7.13
CA PRO A 33 7.89 -10.02 -6.90
C PRO A 33 7.76 -10.37 -5.40
N ILE A 34 8.35 -9.58 -4.51
CA ILE A 34 8.27 -9.77 -3.05
C ILE A 34 6.98 -9.18 -2.47
N ALA A 35 6.26 -8.31 -3.21
CA ALA A 35 5.04 -7.65 -2.71
C ALA A 35 3.91 -8.61 -2.31
N THR A 36 3.94 -9.86 -2.79
CA THR A 36 3.00 -10.93 -2.39
C THR A 36 3.29 -11.51 -1.00
N PHE A 37 4.43 -11.18 -0.41
CA PHE A 37 4.92 -11.76 0.84
C PHE A 37 5.16 -10.73 1.96
N HIS A 38 5.00 -9.42 1.69
CA HIS A 38 5.12 -8.37 2.69
C HIS A 38 3.79 -7.66 2.89
N SER A 39 3.46 -7.43 4.16
CA SER A 39 2.36 -6.58 4.60
C SER A 39 2.65 -5.10 4.33
N ILE A 40 1.60 -4.27 4.42
CA ILE A 40 1.76 -2.82 4.33
C ILE A 40 2.68 -2.31 5.46
N ASP A 41 2.55 -2.86 6.67
CA ASP A 41 3.35 -2.45 7.84
C ASP A 41 4.84 -2.75 7.62
N GLU A 42 5.17 -3.99 7.24
CA GLU A 42 6.54 -4.40 6.93
C GLU A 42 7.14 -3.58 5.78
N ALA A 43 6.34 -3.28 4.75
CA ALA A 43 6.77 -2.42 3.66
C ALA A 43 7.04 -0.98 4.14
N CYS A 44 6.21 -0.44 5.03
CA CYS A 44 6.46 0.89 5.58
C CYS A 44 7.76 0.94 6.38
N ASP A 45 8.04 -0.07 7.20
CA ASP A 45 9.29 -0.19 7.94
C ASP A 45 10.52 -0.30 7.02
N GLU A 46 10.48 -1.20 6.03
CA GLU A 46 11.58 -1.40 5.06
C GLU A 46 11.88 -0.14 4.24
N HIS A 47 10.84 0.65 3.94
CA HIS A 47 10.96 1.88 3.17
C HIS A 47 11.11 3.14 4.04
N SER A 48 11.13 3.01 5.37
CA SER A 48 11.17 4.14 6.32
C SER A 48 10.07 5.17 6.07
N VAL A 49 8.86 4.68 5.82
CA VAL A 49 7.64 5.47 5.56
C VAL A 49 6.76 5.47 6.81
N ASP A 50 6.12 6.61 7.10
CA ASP A 50 5.10 6.69 8.14
C ASP A 50 3.89 5.83 7.77
N ALA A 51 3.75 4.69 8.45
CA ALA A 51 2.70 3.71 8.22
C ALA A 51 1.29 4.29 8.42
N ALA A 52 1.10 5.17 9.41
CA ALA A 52 -0.20 5.77 9.69
C ALA A 52 -0.62 6.74 8.57
N ALA A 53 0.31 7.58 8.12
CA ALA A 53 0.06 8.50 7.02
C ALA A 53 -0.20 7.75 5.71
N PHE A 54 0.58 6.70 5.43
CA PHE A 54 0.43 5.88 4.24
C PHE A 54 -0.91 5.13 4.23
N LEU A 55 -1.26 4.46 5.34
CA LEU A 55 -2.51 3.72 5.49
C LEU A 55 -3.73 4.64 5.35
N SER A 56 -3.69 5.84 5.94
CA SER A 56 -4.76 6.82 5.78
C SER A 56 -4.95 7.19 4.31
N LYS A 57 -3.86 7.46 3.58
CA LYS A 57 -3.94 7.82 2.17
C LYS A 57 -4.49 6.69 1.29
N LEU A 58 -4.11 5.44 1.59
CA LEU A 58 -4.69 4.27 0.93
C LEU A 58 -6.20 4.18 1.16
N GLN A 59 -6.63 4.29 2.41
CA GLN A 59 -8.06 4.22 2.77
C GLN A 59 -8.87 5.33 2.10
N ASP A 60 -8.36 6.57 2.08
CA ASP A 60 -9.02 7.69 1.42
C ASP A 60 -9.14 7.49 -0.09
N THR A 61 -8.09 6.94 -0.71
CA THR A 61 -8.07 6.62 -2.15
C THR A 61 -9.09 5.53 -2.49
N VAL A 62 -9.23 4.52 -1.63
CA VAL A 62 -10.24 3.46 -1.80
C VAL A 62 -11.66 4.01 -1.67
N LYS A 63 -11.90 4.90 -0.70
CA LYS A 63 -13.22 5.53 -0.51
C LYS A 63 -13.62 6.44 -1.67
N ALA A 64 -12.66 7.19 -2.22
CA ALA A 64 -12.93 8.13 -3.32
C ALA A 64 -13.18 7.45 -4.68
N ALA A 65 -12.78 6.19 -4.81
CA ALA A 65 -12.98 5.38 -6.02
C ALA A 65 -14.24 4.49 -5.97
N ALA A 66 -14.99 4.53 -4.86
CA ALA A 66 -16.26 3.83 -4.66
C ALA A 66 -17.44 4.76 -4.97
#